data_AF-A0A821DUV6-F1
#
_entry.id   AF-A0A821DUV6-F1
#
_cell.length_a   1.000
_cell.length_b   1.000
_cell.length_c   1.000
_cell.angle_alpha   90.00
_cell.angle_beta   90.00
_cell.angle_gamma   90.00
#
_symmetry.space_group_name_H-M   'P 1'
#
loop_
_entity.id
_entity.type
_entity.pdbx_description
1 polymer ?
#
loop_
_entity_poly.entity_id
_entity_poly.type
_entity_poly.pdbx_seq_one_letter_code
_entity_poly.pdbx_strand_id
1 'polypeptide(L)'
;MQYVNNVFDEKASVLHTMQRMPDMLNKNLDAYYKNLVSWMPQAVISDFDSFAYIFAKIHGLPILSIDNQHIVQRYVIPEEARESNPIAFYTYKCFVKAKLPRCNTIAVPPILRQSILDAKPLPVEHCEYFLVYQSSKSDTSLISVLQAFGEKCIIYELGREEKVDNLKFKGFSEHGFVDDLACAKDVFDNGGLSLMNEE
;
A
#
# COMPACT_ATOMS: atom_id res chain seq x y z
N MET A 1 8.22 0.69 6.37
CA MET A 1 8.77 1.56 5.32
C MET A 1 8.79 2.98 5.86
N GLN A 2 9.83 3.75 5.59
CA GLN A 2 9.89 5.16 5.99
C GLN A 2 9.79 6.05 4.76
N TYR A 3 8.94 7.07 4.86
CA TYR A 3 8.76 8.12 3.87
C TYR A 3 9.17 9.44 4.50
N VAL A 4 9.89 10.27 3.75
CA VAL A 4 10.24 11.64 4.14
C VAL A 4 9.80 12.55 3.02
N ASN A 5 8.86 13.47 3.28
CA ASN A 5 8.33 14.43 2.31
C ASN A 5 7.78 13.76 1.04
N ASN A 6 6.94 12.71 1.19
CA ASN A 6 6.38 11.94 0.07
C ASN A 6 7.41 11.22 -0.83
N VAL A 7 8.69 11.18 -0.45
CA VAL A 7 9.72 10.41 -1.14
C VAL A 7 10.08 9.18 -0.30
N PHE A 8 10.13 8.01 -0.95
CA PHE A 8 10.56 6.77 -0.34
C PHE A 8 12.05 6.87 0.04
N ASP A 9 12.37 6.75 1.34
CA ASP A 9 13.75 6.71 1.80
C ASP A 9 14.27 5.27 1.73
N GLU A 10 14.91 4.95 0.60
CA GLU A 10 15.50 3.64 0.32
C GLU A 10 16.56 3.26 1.36
N LYS A 11 17.43 4.20 1.76
CA LYS A 11 18.58 3.93 2.63
C LYS A 11 18.15 3.72 4.07
N ALA A 12 17.25 4.56 4.58
CA ALA A 12 16.71 4.41 5.91
C ALA A 12 15.84 3.15 6.02
N SER A 13 15.04 2.84 5.00
CA SER A 13 14.18 1.64 5.00
C SER A 13 14.98 0.34 4.95
N VAL A 14 16.02 0.26 4.09
CA VAL A 14 16.91 -0.90 4.00
C VAL A 14 17.74 -1.06 5.28
N LEU A 15 18.36 0.01 5.77
CA LEU A 15 19.19 -0.02 6.98
C LEU A 15 18.38 -0.43 8.22
N HIS A 16 17.20 0.16 8.39
CA HIS A 16 16.30 -0.16 9.51
C HIS A 16 15.81 -1.61 9.46
N THR A 17 15.59 -2.16 8.27
CA THR A 17 15.19 -3.57 8.08
C THR A 17 16.38 -4.50 8.37
N MET A 18 17.56 -4.21 7.84
CA MET A 18 18.77 -5.02 8.04
C MET A 18 19.24 -5.03 9.50
N GLN A 19 19.16 -3.90 10.21
CA GLN A 19 19.54 -3.80 11.62
C GLN A 19 18.62 -4.61 12.54
N ARG A 20 17.33 -4.76 12.17
CA ARG A 20 16.34 -5.51 12.97
C ARG A 20 16.24 -6.99 12.61
N MET A 21 16.82 -7.42 11.49
CA MET A 21 16.79 -8.84 11.06
C MET A 21 17.28 -9.82 12.14
N PRO A 22 18.43 -9.62 12.82
CA PRO A 22 18.93 -10.56 13.81
C PRO A 22 18.04 -10.67 15.06
N ASP A 23 17.51 -9.54 15.53
CA ASP A 23 16.64 -9.50 16.71
C ASP A 23 15.24 -10.05 16.42
N MET A 24 14.70 -9.81 15.22
CA MET A 24 13.44 -10.42 14.76
C MET A 24 13.55 -11.93 14.62
N LEU A 25 14.70 -12.43 14.15
CA LEU A 25 15.02 -13.85 14.11
C LEU A 25 15.11 -14.43 15.54
N ASN A 26 15.80 -13.77 16.47
CA ASN A 26 16.07 -14.39 17.77
C ASN A 26 14.92 -14.32 18.80
N LYS A 27 14.11 -13.26 18.83
CA LYS A 27 13.14 -13.06 19.93
C LYS A 27 11.73 -13.56 19.65
N ASN A 28 11.30 -13.64 18.39
CA ASN A 28 9.94 -14.04 18.04
C ASN A 28 9.85 -15.42 17.37
N LEU A 29 10.93 -15.98 16.82
CA LEU A 29 10.85 -17.27 16.12
C LEU A 29 10.53 -18.42 17.07
N ASP A 30 11.19 -18.56 18.23
CA ASP A 30 11.00 -19.78 19.05
C ASP A 30 9.57 -19.98 19.58
N ALA A 31 8.92 -18.92 20.06
CA ALA A 31 7.54 -19.00 20.55
C ALA A 31 6.53 -19.10 19.39
N TYR A 32 6.73 -18.33 18.32
CA TYR A 32 5.88 -18.35 17.14
C TYR A 32 5.95 -19.69 16.40
N TYR A 33 7.16 -20.25 16.25
CA TYR A 33 7.39 -21.54 15.60
C TYR A 33 6.90 -22.71 16.44
N LYS A 34 7.03 -22.68 17.78
CA LYS A 34 6.48 -23.76 18.62
C LYS A 34 4.97 -23.88 18.49
N ASN A 35 4.26 -22.76 18.46
CA ASN A 35 2.81 -22.74 18.29
C ASN A 35 2.39 -23.13 16.85
N LEU A 36 3.13 -22.68 15.83
CA LEU A 36 2.88 -23.06 14.44
C LEU A 36 3.16 -24.55 14.16
N VAL A 37 4.25 -25.09 14.69
CA VAL A 37 4.61 -26.50 14.50
C VAL A 37 3.60 -27.41 15.19
N SER A 38 3.12 -27.03 16.38
CA SER A 38 2.05 -27.79 17.06
C SER A 38 0.69 -27.68 16.36
N TRP A 39 0.40 -26.56 15.69
CA TRP A 39 -0.79 -26.39 14.87
C TRP A 39 -0.80 -27.25 13.59
N MET A 40 0.38 -27.70 13.12
CA MET A 40 0.56 -28.53 11.92
C MET A 40 -0.11 -27.94 10.65
N PRO A 41 0.36 -26.78 10.16
CA PRO A 41 -0.15 -26.18 8.93
C PRO A 41 -0.03 -27.13 7.74
N GLN A 42 -1.04 -27.13 6.88
CA GLN A 42 -1.03 -27.87 5.61
C GLN A 42 -0.60 -27.01 4.42
N ALA A 43 -0.59 -25.68 4.57
CA ALA A 43 -0.19 -24.72 3.56
C ALA A 43 0.22 -23.40 4.23
N VAL A 44 0.93 -22.56 3.47
CA VAL A 44 1.31 -21.20 3.89
C VAL A 44 0.75 -20.18 2.89
N ILE A 45 0.09 -19.15 3.40
CA ILE A 45 -0.31 -17.98 2.62
C ILE A 45 0.53 -16.80 3.09
N SER A 46 1.07 -16.02 2.16
CA SER A 46 2.01 -14.94 2.46
C SER A 46 1.73 -13.69 1.62
N ASP A 47 1.90 -12.51 2.21
CA ASP A 47 1.98 -11.23 1.51
C ASP A 47 3.45 -10.84 1.31
N PHE A 48 4.13 -11.53 0.39
CA PHE A 48 5.55 -11.31 0.07
C PHE A 48 6.52 -11.41 1.27
N ASP A 49 6.14 -12.14 2.32
CA ASP A 49 6.92 -12.29 3.56
C ASP A 49 7.96 -13.40 3.44
N SER A 50 9.23 -13.04 3.70
CA SER A 50 10.34 -13.98 3.53
C SER A 50 10.40 -15.06 4.61
N PHE A 51 9.90 -14.80 5.81
CA PHE A 51 9.92 -15.78 6.89
C PHE A 51 8.87 -16.86 6.64
N ALA A 52 7.66 -16.47 6.24
CA ALA A 52 6.60 -17.38 5.81
C ALA A 52 7.07 -18.26 4.65
N TYR A 53 7.76 -17.67 3.66
CA TYR A 53 8.35 -18.43 2.56
C TYR A 53 9.39 -19.45 3.02
N ILE A 54 10.37 -19.03 3.82
CA ILE A 54 11.41 -19.91 4.33
C ILE A 54 10.80 -21.02 5.18
N PHE A 55 9.83 -20.70 6.05
CA PHE A 55 9.10 -21.67 6.86
C PHE A 55 8.45 -22.75 5.98
N ALA A 56 7.71 -22.35 4.93
CA ALA A 56 7.07 -23.29 4.01
C ALA A 56 8.09 -24.21 3.34
N LYS A 57 9.23 -23.66 2.89
CA LYS A 57 10.29 -24.44 2.24
C LYS A 57 10.98 -25.43 3.18
N ILE A 58 11.29 -25.02 4.41
CA ILE A 58 11.90 -25.90 5.42
C ILE A 58 10.97 -27.07 5.76
N HIS A 59 9.67 -26.83 5.83
CA HIS A 59 8.68 -27.84 6.23
C HIS A 59 8.02 -28.58 5.06
N GLY A 60 8.46 -28.33 3.82
CA GLY A 60 7.91 -28.99 2.63
C GLY A 60 6.43 -28.66 2.35
N LEU A 61 5.95 -27.51 2.81
CA LEU A 61 4.55 -27.09 2.67
C LEU A 61 4.29 -26.38 1.33
N PRO A 62 3.10 -26.55 0.73
CA PRO A 62 2.66 -25.69 -0.36
C PRO A 62 2.56 -24.24 0.12
N ILE A 63 2.93 -23.31 -0.76
CA ILE A 63 2.91 -21.87 -0.47
C ILE A 63 2.19 -21.11 -1.57
N LEU A 64 1.29 -20.22 -1.16
CA LEU A 64 0.61 -19.24 -1.99
C LEU A 64 1.05 -17.83 -1.55
N SER A 65 1.60 -17.05 -2.47
CA SER A 65 1.87 -15.63 -2.24
C SER A 65 0.75 -14.81 -2.88
N ILE A 66 0.15 -13.91 -2.11
CA ILE A 66 -0.83 -12.92 -2.58
C ILE A 66 -0.20 -11.56 -2.33
N ASP A 67 0.34 -10.95 -3.38
CA ASP A 67 1.06 -9.69 -3.27
C ASP A 67 1.12 -8.96 -4.61
N ASN A 68 1.46 -7.68 -4.53
CA ASN A 68 1.62 -6.82 -5.70
C ASN A 68 3.05 -6.82 -6.26
N GLN A 69 4.02 -7.33 -5.51
CA GLN A 69 5.45 -7.14 -5.79
C GLN A 69 5.92 -7.98 -6.98
N HIS A 70 5.32 -9.14 -7.21
CA HIS A 70 5.70 -10.01 -8.33
C HIS A 70 5.46 -9.39 -9.71
N ILE A 71 4.63 -8.34 -9.83
CA ILE A 71 4.33 -7.71 -11.12
C ILE A 71 5.61 -7.26 -11.83
N VAL A 72 6.57 -6.71 -11.09
CA VAL A 72 7.84 -6.16 -11.62
C VAL A 72 8.73 -7.24 -12.26
N GLN A 73 8.59 -8.49 -11.80
CA GLN A 73 9.41 -9.61 -12.23
C GLN A 73 8.71 -10.45 -13.30
N ARG A 74 7.38 -10.60 -13.21
CA ARG A 74 6.59 -11.57 -13.99
C ARG A 74 5.91 -10.97 -15.21
N TYR A 75 5.68 -9.65 -15.24
CA TYR A 75 4.99 -8.97 -16.32
C TYR A 75 5.87 -7.96 -17.04
N VAL A 76 5.39 -7.54 -18.22
CA VAL A 76 5.99 -6.44 -18.98
C VAL A 76 5.61 -5.13 -18.30
N ILE A 77 6.63 -4.37 -17.91
CA ILE A 77 6.46 -3.05 -17.32
C ILE A 77 6.71 -2.00 -18.43
N PRO A 78 5.83 -1.00 -18.60
CA PRO A 78 5.99 0.06 -19.58
C PRO A 78 7.37 0.73 -19.49
N GLU A 79 7.88 1.19 -20.63
CA GLU A 79 9.21 1.79 -20.73
C GLU A 79 9.34 3.03 -19.85
N GLU A 80 8.32 3.88 -19.85
CA GLU A 80 8.25 5.10 -19.08
C GLU A 80 8.46 4.85 -17.58
N ALA A 81 7.85 3.78 -17.07
CA ALA A 81 8.02 3.36 -15.68
C ALA A 81 9.43 2.81 -15.41
N ARG A 82 10.02 2.06 -16.35
CA ARG A 82 11.39 1.52 -16.23
C ARG A 82 12.45 2.61 -16.31
N GLU A 83 12.22 3.63 -17.13
CA GLU A 83 13.20 4.68 -17.45
C GLU A 83 13.15 5.87 -16.49
N SER A 84 12.05 6.06 -15.77
CA SER A 84 11.93 7.10 -14.73
C SER A 84 13.06 7.02 -13.69
N ASN A 85 13.41 5.80 -13.26
CA ASN A 85 14.57 5.52 -12.40
C ASN A 85 15.07 4.07 -12.63
N PRO A 86 15.95 3.85 -13.63
CA PRO A 86 16.37 2.51 -14.01
C PRO A 86 17.10 1.76 -12.89
N ILE A 87 17.92 2.48 -12.11
CA ILE A 87 18.70 1.87 -11.03
C ILE A 87 17.76 1.34 -9.95
N ALA A 88 16.80 2.15 -9.49
CA ALA A 88 15.81 1.72 -8.52
C ALA A 88 14.98 0.56 -9.07
N PHE A 89 14.51 0.66 -10.32
CA PHE A 89 13.71 -0.38 -10.96
C PHE A 89 14.43 -1.74 -11.01
N TYR A 90 15.65 -1.80 -11.55
CA TYR A 90 16.38 -3.06 -11.66
C TYR A 90 16.85 -3.61 -10.32
N THR A 91 17.22 -2.73 -9.38
CA THR A 91 17.54 -3.12 -8.00
C THR A 91 16.34 -3.77 -7.34
N TYR A 92 15.17 -3.12 -7.45
CA TYR A 92 13.92 -3.63 -6.91
C TYR A 92 13.51 -4.97 -7.54
N LYS A 93 13.61 -5.06 -8.87
CA LYS A 93 13.34 -6.30 -9.61
C LYS A 93 14.25 -7.47 -9.17
N CYS A 94 15.53 -7.20 -8.94
CA CYS A 94 16.47 -8.19 -8.42
C CYS A 94 16.11 -8.62 -6.99
N PHE A 95 15.73 -7.68 -6.13
CA PHE A 95 15.27 -7.97 -4.77
C PHE A 95 14.03 -8.85 -4.78
N VAL A 96 13.04 -8.54 -5.64
CA VAL A 96 11.82 -9.34 -5.76
C VAL A 96 12.13 -10.77 -6.21
N LYS A 97 12.98 -10.89 -7.24
CA LYS A 97 13.45 -12.19 -7.76
C LYS A 97 14.17 -13.02 -6.70
N ALA A 98 14.97 -12.39 -5.83
CA ALA A 98 15.73 -13.09 -4.80
C ALA A 98 14.81 -13.67 -3.71
N LYS A 99 13.77 -12.94 -3.31
CA LYS A 99 12.82 -13.38 -2.29
C LYS A 99 11.97 -14.55 -2.75
N LEU A 100 11.43 -14.50 -3.97
CA LEU A 100 10.49 -15.50 -4.50
C LEU A 100 10.88 -15.91 -5.94
N PRO A 101 11.96 -16.70 -6.10
CA PRO A 101 12.54 -16.95 -7.42
C PRO A 101 11.68 -17.83 -8.32
N ARG A 102 10.89 -18.77 -7.76
CA ARG A 102 10.15 -19.80 -8.50
C ARG A 102 8.73 -19.96 -7.98
N CYS A 103 7.76 -19.41 -8.72
CA CYS A 103 6.33 -19.59 -8.51
C CYS A 103 5.61 -19.58 -9.87
N ASN A 104 4.50 -20.32 -9.96
CA ASN A 104 3.50 -20.07 -11.00
C ASN A 104 2.72 -18.83 -10.58
N THR A 105 2.52 -17.89 -11.51
CA THR A 105 1.89 -16.60 -11.20
C THR A 105 0.66 -16.41 -12.07
N ILE A 106 -0.42 -15.95 -11.45
CA ILE A 106 -1.61 -15.45 -12.13
C ILE A 106 -1.85 -14.02 -11.66
N ALA A 107 -2.25 -13.14 -12.56
CA ALA A 107 -2.81 -11.84 -12.18
C ALA A 107 -4.31 -12.01 -11.99
N VAL A 108 -4.81 -11.43 -10.91
CA VAL A 108 -6.25 -11.33 -10.62
C VAL A 108 -6.64 -9.85 -10.67
N PRO A 109 -7.90 -9.51 -10.97
CA PRO A 109 -8.36 -8.13 -10.89
C PRO A 109 -8.22 -7.61 -9.44
N PRO A 110 -8.28 -6.27 -9.25
CA PRO A 110 -8.25 -5.68 -7.92
C PRO A 110 -9.31 -6.31 -7.00
N ILE A 111 -8.90 -6.59 -5.76
CA ILE A 111 -9.80 -7.15 -4.75
C ILE A 111 -10.54 -5.98 -4.11
N LEU A 112 -11.76 -5.73 -4.60
CA LEU A 112 -12.63 -4.70 -4.06
C LEU A 112 -13.43 -5.24 -2.88
N ARG A 113 -13.47 -4.44 -1.81
CA ARG A 113 -14.32 -4.72 -0.65
C ARG A 113 -15.78 -4.42 -0.96
N GLN A 114 -16.67 -5.11 -0.24
CA GLN A 114 -18.12 -5.01 -0.49
C GLN A 114 -18.67 -3.59 -0.32
N SER A 115 -18.11 -2.80 0.61
CA SER A 115 -18.52 -1.41 0.81
C SER A 115 -18.31 -0.52 -0.42
N ILE A 116 -17.24 -0.75 -1.19
CA ILE A 116 -16.99 -0.05 -2.46
C ILE A 116 -17.99 -0.51 -3.53
N LEU A 117 -18.24 -1.81 -3.62
CA LEU A 117 -19.20 -2.38 -4.60
C LEU A 117 -20.64 -1.94 -4.33
N ASP A 118 -20.99 -1.74 -3.06
CA ASP A 118 -22.33 -1.33 -2.62
C ASP A 118 -22.52 0.19 -2.64
N ALA A 119 -21.44 0.95 -2.83
CA ALA A 119 -21.47 2.41 -2.86
C ALA A 119 -22.33 2.90 -4.03
N LYS A 120 -23.07 4.00 -3.81
CA LYS A 120 -23.96 4.58 -4.81
C LYS A 120 -23.41 5.95 -5.20
N PRO A 121 -22.61 6.03 -6.27
CA PRO A 121 -22.02 7.29 -6.65
C PRO A 121 -23.07 8.31 -7.10
N LEU A 122 -22.83 9.58 -6.79
CA LEU A 122 -23.63 10.67 -7.33
C LEU A 122 -23.16 11.00 -8.76
N PRO A 123 -24.06 11.47 -9.64
CA PRO A 123 -23.64 12.14 -10.86
C PRO A 123 -22.67 13.29 -10.55
N VAL A 124 -21.60 13.42 -11.33
CA VAL A 124 -20.50 14.37 -11.06
C VAL A 124 -21.01 15.82 -10.94
N GLU A 125 -22.05 16.17 -11.68
CA GLU A 125 -22.73 17.47 -11.60
C GLU A 125 -23.36 17.79 -10.23
N HIS A 126 -23.59 16.77 -9.39
CA HIS A 126 -24.12 16.89 -8.03
C HIS A 126 -23.03 16.76 -6.96
N CYS A 127 -21.81 16.37 -7.34
CA CYS A 127 -20.68 16.31 -6.41
C CYS A 127 -20.17 17.72 -6.11
N GLU A 128 -19.93 18.04 -4.84
CA GLU A 128 -19.59 19.40 -4.41
C GLU A 128 -18.10 19.61 -4.09
N TYR A 129 -17.33 18.54 -3.96
CA TYR A 129 -15.96 18.61 -3.43
C TYR A 129 -15.01 17.64 -4.11
N PHE A 130 -13.72 17.90 -3.95
CA PHE A 130 -12.62 17.00 -4.30
C PHE A 130 -12.21 16.20 -3.07
N LEU A 131 -11.92 14.92 -3.23
CA LEU A 131 -11.36 14.10 -2.16
C LEU A 131 -9.83 14.14 -2.25
N VAL A 132 -9.17 14.32 -1.12
CA VAL A 132 -7.71 14.35 -1.02
C VAL A 132 -7.25 13.30 -0.03
N TYR A 133 -6.43 12.37 -0.48
CA TYR A 133 -5.84 11.33 0.35
C TYR A 133 -4.32 11.47 0.40
N GLN A 134 -3.80 11.91 1.54
CA GLN A 134 -2.35 12.12 1.73
C GLN A 134 -1.88 11.45 3.02
N SER A 135 -1.11 10.37 2.88
CA SER A 135 -0.56 9.63 4.03
C SER A 135 0.63 10.30 4.72
N SER A 136 1.34 11.20 4.04
CA SER A 136 2.49 11.92 4.62
C SER A 136 2.06 13.13 5.41
N LYS A 137 2.24 13.07 6.73
CA LYS A 137 1.98 14.19 7.66
C LYS A 137 3.03 15.32 7.58
N SER A 138 4.15 15.11 6.88
CA SER A 138 5.28 16.05 6.86
C SER A 138 5.22 17.06 5.72
N ASP A 139 4.43 16.80 4.69
CA ASP A 139 4.31 17.69 3.54
C ASP A 139 3.10 18.62 3.71
N THR A 140 3.37 19.86 4.11
CA THR A 140 2.37 20.90 4.29
C THR A 140 2.14 21.75 3.03
N SER A 141 2.93 21.54 1.98
CA SER A 141 2.86 22.37 0.77
C SER A 141 1.54 22.20 0.03
N LEU A 142 0.97 20.99 0.06
CA LEU A 142 -0.32 20.68 -0.56
C LEU A 142 -1.46 21.51 0.03
N ILE A 143 -1.45 21.78 1.34
CA ILE A 143 -2.51 22.55 2.00
C ILE A 143 -2.62 23.95 1.40
N SER A 144 -1.49 24.64 1.23
CA SER A 144 -1.47 25.99 0.64
C SER A 144 -1.93 25.98 -0.82
N VAL A 145 -1.60 24.94 -1.58
CA VAL A 145 -2.07 24.77 -2.96
C VAL A 145 -3.58 24.56 -3.00
N LEU A 146 -4.12 23.71 -2.13
CA LEU A 146 -5.57 23.45 -2.06
C LEU A 146 -6.36 24.68 -1.57
N GLN A 147 -5.80 25.49 -0.66
CA GLN A 147 -6.40 26.77 -0.29
C GLN A 147 -6.44 27.74 -1.47
N ALA A 148 -5.35 27.84 -2.24
CA ALA A 148 -5.30 28.67 -3.45
C ALA A 148 -6.20 28.14 -4.58
N PHE A 149 -6.44 26.83 -4.63
CA PHE A 149 -7.36 26.19 -5.58
C PHE A 149 -8.81 26.64 -5.36
N GLY A 150 -9.20 26.95 -4.13
CA GLY A 150 -10.48 27.58 -3.79
C GLY A 150 -11.72 26.69 -3.85
N GLU A 151 -11.65 25.50 -4.44
CA GLU A 151 -12.74 24.50 -4.44
C GLU A 151 -12.84 23.77 -3.09
N LYS A 152 -14.03 23.24 -2.77
CA LYS A 152 -14.21 22.46 -1.53
C LYS A 152 -13.39 21.17 -1.62
N CYS A 153 -12.60 20.89 -0.58
CA CYS A 153 -11.81 19.66 -0.49
C CYS A 153 -12.07 18.93 0.83
N ILE A 154 -12.20 17.61 0.79
CA ILE A 154 -12.19 16.74 1.96
C ILE A 154 -10.85 16.03 2.03
N ILE A 155 -10.12 16.20 3.13
CA ILE A 155 -8.74 15.73 3.28
C ILE A 155 -8.66 14.66 4.36
N TYR A 156 -8.10 13.49 4.02
CA TYR A 156 -7.87 12.37 4.91
C TYR A 156 -6.38 12.20 5.28
N GLU A 157 -6.10 11.39 6.31
CA GLU A 157 -4.76 10.90 6.74
C GLU A 157 -3.75 11.92 7.31
N LEU A 158 -4.15 13.17 7.52
CA LEU A 158 -3.30 14.18 8.19
C LEU A 158 -3.35 14.14 9.73
N GLY A 159 -4.23 13.33 10.32
CA GLY A 159 -4.38 13.20 11.77
C GLY A 159 -4.94 14.46 12.44
N ARG A 160 -5.75 15.23 11.72
CA ARG A 160 -6.44 16.43 12.19
C ARG A 160 -7.92 16.33 11.84
N GLU A 161 -8.77 16.89 12.69
CA GLU A 161 -10.20 17.01 12.46
C GLU A 161 -10.61 18.47 12.65
N GLU A 162 -10.68 19.20 11.55
CA GLU A 162 -10.99 20.62 11.56
C GLU A 162 -11.51 21.07 10.19
N LYS A 163 -12.09 22.26 10.14
CA LYS A 163 -12.46 22.93 8.89
C LYS A 163 -11.73 24.26 8.82
N VAL A 164 -10.99 24.47 7.73
CA VAL A 164 -10.25 25.70 7.45
C VAL A 164 -10.60 26.14 6.04
N ASP A 165 -11.32 27.27 5.91
CA ASP A 165 -11.78 27.82 4.63
C ASP A 165 -12.55 26.78 3.78
N ASN A 166 -12.02 26.47 2.59
CA ASN A 166 -12.53 25.48 1.64
C ASN A 166 -12.11 24.03 1.97
N LEU A 167 -11.29 23.82 3.00
CA LEU A 167 -10.73 22.52 3.35
C LEU A 167 -11.42 21.92 4.59
N LYS A 168 -11.80 20.65 4.50
CA LYS A 168 -12.34 19.86 5.62
C LYS A 168 -11.42 18.68 5.89
N PHE A 169 -10.74 18.69 7.04
CA PHE A 169 -9.90 17.59 7.50
C PHE A 169 -10.76 16.58 8.26
N LYS A 170 -10.67 15.30 7.87
CA LYS A 170 -11.39 14.19 8.51
C LYS A 170 -10.41 13.12 8.99
N GLY A 171 -10.70 12.55 10.16
CA GLY A 171 -10.11 11.28 10.57
C GLY A 171 -10.57 10.15 9.66
N PHE A 172 -9.74 9.12 9.50
CA PHE A 172 -10.10 7.97 8.68
C PHE A 172 -11.21 7.15 9.35
N SER A 173 -12.30 6.96 8.62
CA SER A 173 -13.35 6.01 8.96
C SER A 173 -13.73 5.28 7.69
N GLU A 174 -13.86 3.97 7.75
CA GLU A 174 -14.06 3.16 6.54
C GLU A 174 -15.32 3.58 5.78
N HIS A 175 -16.46 3.66 6.46
CA HIS A 175 -17.74 4.00 5.87
C HIS A 175 -17.76 5.45 5.36
N GLY A 176 -17.30 6.40 6.20
CA GLY A 176 -17.29 7.81 5.82
C GLY A 176 -16.31 8.15 4.70
N PHE A 177 -15.23 7.38 4.54
CA PHE A 177 -14.32 7.51 3.42
C PHE A 177 -14.97 7.05 2.12
N VAL A 178 -15.63 5.89 2.13
CA VAL A 178 -16.32 5.35 0.94
C VAL A 178 -17.47 6.26 0.49
N ASP A 179 -18.26 6.77 1.43
CA ASP A 179 -19.35 7.70 1.12
C ASP A 179 -18.83 9.00 0.51
N ASP A 180 -17.74 9.54 1.06
CA ASP A 180 -17.11 10.74 0.51
C ASP A 180 -16.49 10.47 -0.87
N LEU A 181 -15.85 9.31 -1.06
CA LEU A 181 -15.28 8.89 -2.35
C LEU A 181 -16.37 8.78 -3.43
N ALA A 182 -17.49 8.13 -3.11
CA ALA A 182 -18.62 7.97 -4.02
C ALA A 182 -19.29 9.30 -4.42
N CYS A 183 -19.10 10.35 -3.63
CA CYS A 183 -19.71 11.67 -3.85
C CYS A 183 -18.67 12.75 -4.20
N ALA A 184 -17.42 12.36 -4.48
CA ALA A 184 -16.38 13.28 -4.89
C ALA A 184 -16.51 13.62 -6.37
N LYS A 185 -16.08 14.84 -6.75
CA LYS A 185 -15.93 15.25 -8.16
C LYS A 185 -14.74 14.55 -8.81
N ASP A 186 -13.64 14.47 -8.06
CA ASP A 186 -12.37 13.90 -8.45
C ASP A 186 -11.53 13.62 -7.19
N VAL A 187 -10.48 12.83 -7.34
CA VAL A 187 -9.61 12.37 -6.25
C VAL A 187 -8.17 12.84 -6.50
N PHE A 188 -7.58 13.44 -5.47
CA PHE A 188 -6.14 13.70 -5.40
C PHE A 188 -5.52 12.73 -4.41
N ASP A 189 -4.68 11.82 -4.91
CA ASP A 189 -3.96 10.87 -4.07
C ASP A 189 -2.44 10.91 -4.30
N ASN A 190 -1.72 10.08 -3.56
CA ASN A 190 -0.29 9.89 -3.70
C ASN A 190 0.10 8.65 -4.54
N GLY A 191 -0.83 8.13 -5.35
CA GLY A 191 -0.68 6.91 -6.13
C GLY A 191 -0.72 5.64 -5.29
N GLY A 192 -1.58 5.61 -4.27
CA GLY A 192 -1.72 4.43 -3.41
C GLY A 192 -2.51 3.35 -4.14
N LEU A 193 -1.90 2.18 -4.38
CA LEU A 193 -2.54 1.11 -5.17
C LEU A 193 -3.95 0.72 -4.69
N SER A 194 -4.21 0.75 -3.38
CA SER A 194 -5.55 0.48 -2.86
C SER A 194 -6.56 1.53 -3.31
N LEU A 195 -6.23 2.82 -3.18
CA LEU A 195 -7.14 3.90 -3.55
C LEU A 195 -7.32 3.98 -5.06
N MET A 196 -6.23 3.87 -5.84
CA MET A 196 -6.30 3.84 -7.31
C MET A 196 -7.18 2.72 -7.89
N ASN A 197 -7.41 1.66 -7.11
CA ASN A 197 -8.32 0.58 -7.52
C ASN A 197 -9.76 0.80 -7.03
N GLU A 198 -9.98 1.66 -6.04
CA GLU A 198 -11.28 1.93 -5.42
C GLU A 198 -12.01 3.15 -6.01
N GLU A 199 -11.29 4.03 -6.71
CA GLU A 199 -11.80 5.24 -7.39
C GLU A 199 -12.44 5.00 -8.76
#